data_AF-A0ABD0Q4F2-F1
#
_entry.id   AF-A0ABD0Q4F2-F1
#
_cell.length_a   1.000
_cell.length_b   1.000
_cell.length_c   1.000
_cell.angle_alpha   90.00
_cell.angle_beta   90.00
_cell.angle_gamma   90.00
#
_symmetry.space_group_name_H-M   'P 1'
#
loop_
_entity.id
_entity.type
_entity.pdbx_description
1 polymer ?
#
loop_
_entity_poly.entity_id
_entity_poly.type
_entity_poly.pdbx_seq_one_letter_code
_entity_poly.pdbx_strand_id
1 'polypeptide(L)' 'PTQNYFKPGMKLEAVDRKNPYLICPATIGEVRGDKIFITFDGWRGAFDYWCQYDSRDIFPVGWCQLTNHSLQPPGNCC' A
#
# COMPACT_ATOMS: atom_id res chain seq x y z
N PRO A 1 -6.45 6.65 14.91
CA PRO A 1 -7.14 5.54 15.61
C PRO A 1 -6.18 4.90 16.61
N THR A 2 -6.64 4.13 17.59
CA THR A 2 -5.78 3.42 18.57
C THR A 2 -5.67 1.93 18.29
N GLN A 3 -6.40 1.43 17.30
CA GLN A 3 -6.47 0.01 16.99
C GLN A 3 -6.33 -0.21 15.48
N ASN A 4 -5.43 -1.13 15.15
CA ASN A 4 -5.19 -1.56 13.79
C ASN A 4 -6.29 -2.55 13.37
N TYR A 5 -7.13 -2.16 12.42
CA TYR A 5 -8.19 -3.01 11.86
C TYR A 5 -7.76 -3.74 10.58
N PHE A 6 -6.54 -3.49 10.11
CA PHE A 6 -6.03 -4.15 8.93
C PHE A 6 -5.75 -5.63 9.20
N LYS A 7 -5.93 -6.43 8.14
CA LYS A 7 -5.67 -7.86 8.17
C LYS A 7 -4.70 -8.22 7.04
N PRO A 8 -3.81 -9.20 7.24
CA PRO A 8 -3.02 -9.76 6.16
C PRO A 8 -3.93 -10.28 5.04
N GLY A 9 -3.57 -10.00 3.80
CA GLY A 9 -4.35 -10.28 2.59
C GLY A 9 -5.27 -9.15 2.13
N MET A 10 -5.45 -8.07 2.91
CA MET A 10 -6.21 -6.91 2.45
C MET A 10 -5.44 -6.12 1.39
N LYS A 11 -6.13 -5.67 0.35
CA LYS A 11 -5.57 -4.76 -0.66
C LYS A 11 -5.75 -3.31 -0.23
N LEU A 12 -4.79 -2.47 -0.61
CA LEU A 12 -4.76 -1.03 -0.35
C LEU A 12 -3.92 -0.34 -1.43
N GLU A 13 -3.87 0.98 -1.39
CA GLU A 13 -3.10 1.81 -2.30
C GLU A 13 -1.98 2.49 -1.50
N ALA A 14 -0.73 2.30 -1.91
CA ALA A 14 0.44 2.81 -1.18
C ALA A 14 1.27 3.73 -2.09
N VAL A 15 1.83 4.79 -1.50
CA VAL A 15 2.69 5.74 -2.20
C VAL A 15 4.05 5.11 -2.48
N ASP A 16 4.57 5.33 -3.70
CA ASP A 16 5.90 4.88 -4.09
C ASP A 16 6.98 5.74 -3.40
N ARG A 17 7.89 5.10 -2.68
CA ARG A 17 9.01 5.79 -1.99
C ARG A 17 9.95 6.52 -2.94
N LYS A 18 10.08 6.08 -4.19
CA LYS A 18 10.89 6.74 -5.22
C LYS A 18 10.17 7.95 -5.81
N ASN A 19 8.84 7.88 -5.91
CA ASN A 19 8.02 8.94 -6.47
C ASN A 19 6.78 9.17 -5.61
N PRO A 20 6.78 10.15 -4.70
CA PRO A 20 5.65 10.39 -3.80
C PRO A 20 4.36 10.83 -4.52
N TYR A 21 4.44 11.12 -5.82
CA TYR A 21 3.29 11.43 -6.69
C TYR A 21 2.66 10.18 -7.32
N LEU A 22 3.34 9.03 -7.26
CA LEU A 22 2.86 7.77 -7.79
C LEU A 22 2.31 6.92 -6.65
N ILE A 23 1.11 6.40 -6.87
CA ILE A 23 0.43 5.50 -5.94
C ILE A 23 0.26 4.18 -6.67
N CYS A 24 0.62 3.09 -6.02
CA CYS A 24 0.58 1.76 -6.59
C CYS A 24 -0.31 0.85 -5.73
N PRO A 25 -0.97 -0.15 -6.34
CA PRO A 25 -1.72 -1.15 -5.60
C PRO A 25 -0.76 -2.00 -4.76
N ALA A 26 -1.07 -2.13 -3.49
CA ALA A 26 -0.33 -2.94 -2.54
C ALA A 26 -1.28 -3.86 -1.75
N THR A 27 -0.70 -4.89 -1.15
CA THR A 27 -1.39 -5.88 -0.33
C THR A 27 -0.68 -5.95 1.02
N ILE A 28 -1.45 -6.13 2.09
CA ILE A 28 -0.91 -6.33 3.43
C ILE A 28 -0.37 -7.75 3.51
N GLY A 29 0.94 -7.91 3.58
CA GLY A 29 1.55 -9.22 3.81
C GLY A 29 1.41 -9.68 5.25
N GLU A 30 1.66 -8.78 6.20
CA GLU A 30 1.67 -9.08 7.64
C GLU A 30 1.23 -7.85 8.45
N VAL A 31 0.73 -8.08 9.67
CA VAL A 31 0.38 -7.03 10.63
C VAL A 31 1.07 -7.34 11.96
N ARG A 32 1.86 -6.38 12.47
CA ARG A 32 2.54 -6.43 13.77
C ARG A 32 2.15 -5.25 14.63
N GLY A 33 1.09 -5.42 15.44
CA GLY A 33 0.58 -4.38 16.33
C GLY A 33 0.16 -3.15 15.54
N ASP A 34 0.88 -2.05 15.72
CA ASP A 34 0.72 -0.78 15.02
C ASP A 34 1.36 -0.76 13.61
N LYS A 35 2.30 -1.66 13.30
CA LYS A 35 2.92 -1.70 11.97
C LYS A 35 2.24 -2.71 11.06
N ILE A 36 2.17 -2.38 9.78
CA ILE A 36 1.71 -3.26 8.70
C ILE A 36 2.83 -3.43 7.68
N PHE A 37 2.92 -4.62 7.11
CA PHE A 37 3.85 -4.95 6.05
C PHE A 37 3.17 -4.80 4.70
N ILE A 38 3.62 -3.80 3.94
CA ILE A 38 3.09 -3.46 2.63
C ILE A 38 3.91 -4.19 1.58
N THR A 39 3.22 -4.98 0.76
CA THR A 39 3.78 -5.72 -0.38
C THR A 39 3.17 -5.20 -1.66
N PHE A 40 3.98 -4.78 -2.63
CA PHE A 40 3.44 -4.22 -3.87
C PHE A 40 3.06 -5.33 -4.86
N ASP A 41 1.86 -5.25 -5.41
CA ASP A 41 1.31 -6.27 -6.31
C ASP A 41 2.03 -6.20 -7.68
N GLY A 42 2.57 -7.33 -8.15
CA GLY A 42 3.35 -7.40 -9.39
C GLY A 42 4.83 -7.04 -9.27
N TRP A 43 5.30 -6.58 -8.11
CA TRP A 43 6.68 -6.13 -7.91
C TRP A 43 7.59 -7.16 -7.20
N ARG A 44 7.13 -8.40 -7.03
CA ARG A 44 7.87 -9.55 -6.44
C ARG A 44 8.69 -9.24 -5.17
N GLY A 45 8.21 -8.34 -4.33
CA GLY A 45 8.92 -8.06 -3.10
C GLY A 45 9.92 -6.90 -3.18
N ALA A 46 10.13 -6.32 -4.37
CA ALA A 46 11.23 -5.39 -4.61
C ALA A 46 11.06 -4.03 -3.91
N PHE A 47 9.84 -3.68 -3.53
CA PHE A 47 9.48 -2.39 -2.94
C PHE A 47 8.83 -2.54 -1.56
N ASP A 48 8.87 -3.72 -0.97
CA ASP A 48 8.16 -4.03 0.26
C ASP A 48 8.69 -3.23 1.44
N TYR A 49 7.80 -2.79 2.31
CA TYR A 49 8.21 -2.07 3.50
C TYR A 49 7.23 -2.20 4.64
N TRP A 50 7.77 -2.04 5.85
CA TRP A 50 6.98 -1.86 7.05
C TRP A 50 6.61 -0.39 7.20
N CYS A 51 5.32 -0.11 7.35
CA CYS A 51 4.82 1.21 7.68
C CYS A 51 3.85 1.14 8.86
N GLN A 52 3.57 2.29 9.45
CA GLN A 52 2.50 2.40 10.43
C GLN A 52 1.14 2.31 9.75
N TYR A 53 0.17 1.71 10.42
CA TYR A 53 -1.21 1.60 9.90
C TYR A 53 -1.95 2.94 9.79
N ASP A 54 -1.46 3.98 10.45
CA ASP A 54 -1.97 5.35 10.39
C ASP A 54 -1.10 6.28 9.52
N SER A 55 -0.13 5.71 8.80
CA SER A 55 0.67 6.47 7.84
C SER A 55 -0.23 7.13 6.79
N ARG A 56 0.10 8.36 6.42
CA ARG A 56 -0.57 9.10 5.35
C ARG A 56 -0.15 8.64 3.94
N ASP A 57 0.75 7.67 3.87
CA ASP A 57 1.29 7.12 2.63
C ASP A 57 0.55 5.84 2.20
N ILE A 58 -0.46 5.43 2.98
CA ILE A 58 -1.31 4.28 2.72
C ILE A 58 -2.77 4.70 2.70
N PHE A 59 -3.50 4.18 1.73
CA PHE A 59 -4.87 4.56 1.45
C PHE A 59 -5.72 3.32 1.18
N PRO A 60 -7.02 3.34 1.51
CA PRO A 60 -7.92 2.26 1.14
C PRO A 60 -8.07 2.16 -0.38
N VAL A 61 -8.44 0.99 -0.88
CA VAL A 61 -8.74 0.78 -2.30
C VAL A 61 -9.78 1.78 -2.79
N GLY A 62 -9.47 2.46 -3.90
CA GLY A 62 -10.34 3.47 -4.51
C GLY A 62 -10.08 4.90 -4.04
N TRP A 63 -9.07 5.14 -3.18
CA TRP A 63 -8.68 6.49 -2.79
C TRP A 63 -8.16 7.29 -3.98
N CYS A 64 -7.34 6.69 -4.84
CA CYS A 64 -6.89 7.31 -6.08
C CYS A 64 -8.05 7.77 -6.96
N GLN A 65 -9.10 6.95 -7.06
CA GLN A 65 -10.28 7.28 -7.86
C GLN A 65 -11.10 8.43 -7.24
N LEU A 66 -11.20 8.47 -5.90
CA LEU A 66 -11.87 9.56 -5.16
C LEU A 66 -11.12 10.89 -5.25
N THR A 67 -9.80 10.83 -5.23
CA THR A 67 -8.92 12.02 -5.20
C THR A 67 -8.43 12.43 -6.59
N ASN A 68 -8.87 11.71 -7.62
CA ASN A 68 -8.45 11.92 -9.01
C ASN A 68 -6.94 11.76 -9.23
N HIS A 69 -6.30 10.94 -8.40
CA HIS A 69 -4.89 10.54 -8.54
C HIS A 69 -4.76 9.36 -9.52
N SER A 70 -3.67 9.36 -10.29
CA SER A 70 -3.35 8.25 -11.21
C SER A 70 -2.76 7.06 -10.46
N LEU A 71 -3.57 6.01 -10.28
CA LEU A 71 -3.10 4.73 -9.77
C LEU A 71 -2.22 4.04 -10.83
N GLN A 72 -1.00 3.71 -10.47
CA GLN A 72 -0.10 2.96 -11.34
C GLN A 72 -0.58 1.51 -11.48
N PRO A 73 -0.46 0.91 -12.67
CA PRO A 73 -0.75 -0.50 -12.84
C PRO A 73 0.19 -1.35 -11.96
N PRO A 74 -0.25 -2.54 -11.49
CA PRO A 74 0.63 -3.47 -10.80
C PRO A 74 1.83 -3.81 -11.70
N GLY A 75 2.99 -4.05 -11.08
CA GLY A 75 4.22 -4.33 -11.81
C GLY A 75 4.00 -5.46 -12.80
N ASN A 76 4.10 -5.17 -14.09
CA ASN A 76 4.00 -6.19 -15.11
C ASN A 76 5.29 -7.00 -15.02
N CYS A 77 5.25 -8.15 -14.32
CA CYS A 77 6.28 -9.17 -14.42
C CYS A 77 6.26 -9.69 -15.87
N CYS A 78 6.94 -8.97 -16.76
CA CYS A 78 7.43 -9.54 -18.02
C CYS A 78 8.62 -10.45 -17.70
#